data_AF-A0A5E4JH98-F1
#
_entry.id   AF-A0A5E4JH98-F1
#
_cell.length_a   1.000
_cell.length_b   1.000
_cell.length_c   1.000
_cell.angle_alpha   90.00
_cell.angle_beta   90.00
_cell.angle_gamma   90.00
#
_symmetry.space_group_name_H-M   'P 1'
#
loop_
_entity.id
_entity.type
_entity.pdbx_description
1 polymer ?
#
loop_
_entity_poly.entity_id
_entity_poly.type
_entity_poly.pdbx_seq_one_letter_code
_entity_poly.pdbx_strand_id
1 'polypeptide(L)'
;MYFDVKTPERIVRVGVFFKFVEKNDVKTNKTFFAKLCEKCKNYNLKYSCPPKSPSFESLCKHRGLVIVLFKCCLSNIDSTEFNKVRIANSVMKSRIEKLMKHLEGVFNSKYFGSGSCRLCKKCSLQENLPCRHPGLMHFSLEATGVDCNYLSSLLFNIPLLWYKDNKAPEYTCTISGLPCKLEDAEIVEKEIAAFIQNLNSC
;
A
#
# COMPACT_ATOMS: atom_id res chain seq x y z
N MET A 1 10.84 -12.19 3.51
CA MET A 1 11.89 -12.04 2.46
C MET A 1 12.44 -10.61 2.51
N TYR A 2 13.48 -10.27 1.74
CA TYR A 2 13.92 -8.88 1.60
C TYR A 2 14.43 -8.61 0.17
N PHE A 3 14.47 -7.33 -0.19
CA PHE A 3 15.25 -6.86 -1.33
C PHE A 3 16.00 -5.58 -1.00
N ASP A 4 17.08 -5.35 -1.73
CA ASP A 4 17.94 -4.18 -1.57
C ASP A 4 17.75 -3.24 -2.77
N VAL A 5 17.68 -1.93 -2.51
CA VAL A 5 17.68 -0.90 -3.57
C VAL A 5 18.92 -0.05 -3.42
N LYS A 6 19.82 -0.16 -4.40
CA LYS A 6 20.98 0.71 -4.54
C LYS A 6 20.50 2.09 -4.98
N THR A 7 20.70 3.09 -4.15
CA THR A 7 20.76 4.50 -4.57
C THR A 7 22.22 4.87 -4.78
N PRO A 8 22.54 5.96 -5.51
CA PRO A 8 23.93 6.33 -5.82
C PRO A 8 24.87 6.40 -4.61
N GLU A 9 24.32 6.60 -3.40
CA GLU A 9 25.10 6.77 -2.17
C GLU A 9 24.83 5.66 -1.13
N ARG A 10 23.80 4.81 -1.29
CA ARG A 10 23.27 3.97 -0.18
C ARG A 10 22.55 2.70 -0.62
N ILE A 11 22.36 1.79 0.33
CA ILE A 11 21.51 0.61 0.18
C ILE A 11 20.29 0.75 1.07
N VAL A 12 19.10 0.77 0.48
CA VAL A 12 17.83 0.72 1.21
C VAL A 12 17.33 -0.72 1.21
N ARG A 13 17.43 -1.39 2.37
CA ARG A 13 16.89 -2.74 2.57
C ARG A 13 15.42 -2.68 2.93
N VAL A 14 14.60 -3.43 2.19
CA VAL A 14 13.15 -3.52 2.39
C VAL A 14 12.80 -4.96 2.75
N GLY A 15 12.24 -5.17 3.94
CA GLY A 15 11.61 -6.42 4.33
C GLY A 15 10.26 -6.58 3.65
N VAL A 16 9.98 -7.79 3.17
CA VAL A 16 8.75 -8.15 2.47
C VAL A 16 8.03 -9.25 3.23
N PHE A 17 6.77 -8.98 3.54
CA PHE A 17 5.85 -9.83 4.27
C PHE A 17 4.57 -9.94 3.47
N PHE A 18 4.01 -11.14 3.39
CA PHE A 18 2.72 -11.36 2.77
C PHE A 18 2.02 -12.53 3.43
N LYS A 19 0.69 -12.46 3.46
CA LYS A 19 -0.17 -13.52 4.00
C LYS A 19 -1.59 -13.36 3.46
N PHE A 20 -2.23 -14.48 3.17
CA PHE A 20 -3.68 -14.49 2.94
C PHE A 20 -4.47 -14.15 4.21
N VAL A 21 -5.56 -13.41 4.05
CA VAL A 21 -6.54 -13.13 5.09
C VAL A 21 -7.95 -13.29 4.53
N GLU A 22 -8.83 -13.93 5.31
CA GLU A 22 -10.24 -13.97 4.98
C GLU A 22 -10.88 -12.60 5.16
N LYS A 23 -11.86 -12.28 4.31
CA LYS A 23 -12.56 -11.00 4.32
C LYS A 23 -13.20 -10.71 5.68
N ASN A 24 -13.65 -11.73 6.39
CA ASN A 24 -14.27 -11.61 7.71
C ASN A 24 -13.30 -11.15 8.81
N ASP A 25 -12.00 -11.38 8.63
CA ASP A 25 -10.97 -10.94 9.57
C ASP A 25 -10.46 -9.51 9.26
N VAL A 26 -10.91 -8.91 8.15
CA VAL A 26 -10.57 -7.54 7.79
C VAL A 26 -11.49 -6.56 8.50
N LYS A 27 -10.97 -5.87 9.51
CA LYS A 27 -11.70 -4.80 10.20
C LYS A 27 -11.80 -3.55 9.33
N THR A 28 -13.00 -3.01 9.24
CA THR A 28 -13.28 -1.78 8.50
C THR A 28 -14.04 -0.76 9.36
N ASN A 29 -13.67 0.51 9.21
CA ASN A 29 -14.40 1.64 9.77
C ASN A 29 -14.25 2.86 8.84
N LYS A 30 -15.06 2.86 7.78
CA LYS A 30 -15.01 3.87 6.72
C LYS A 30 -15.09 5.30 7.23
N THR A 31 -16.01 5.57 8.16
CA THR A 31 -16.23 6.90 8.74
C THR A 31 -15.02 7.35 9.55
N PHE A 32 -14.48 6.47 10.40
CA PHE A 32 -13.28 6.78 11.20
C PHE A 32 -12.07 7.11 10.32
N PHE A 33 -11.75 6.27 9.33
CA PHE A 33 -10.60 6.51 8.46
C PHE A 33 -10.79 7.69 7.51
N ALA A 34 -12.03 7.97 7.07
CA ALA A 34 -12.34 9.19 6.33
C ALA A 34 -12.04 10.44 7.18
N LYS A 35 -12.43 10.44 8.46
CA LYS A 35 -12.13 11.52 9.41
C LYS A 35 -10.63 11.70 9.65
N LEU A 36 -9.87 10.60 9.78
CA LEU A 36 -8.40 10.69 9.85
C LEU A 36 -7.79 11.27 8.57
N CYS A 37 -8.39 10.98 7.42
CA CYS A 37 -7.94 11.52 6.14
C CYS A 37 -8.15 13.03 6.02
N GLU A 38 -9.04 13.68 6.78
CA GLU A 38 -9.26 15.14 6.70
C GLU A 38 -7.97 15.95 6.94
N LYS A 39 -7.01 15.41 7.71
CA LYS A 39 -5.69 16.02 7.95
C LYS A 39 -4.71 15.80 6.79
N CYS A 40 -5.05 14.94 5.82
CA CYS A 40 -4.22 14.66 4.66
C CYS A 40 -4.47 15.69 3.55
N LYS A 41 -3.39 16.21 2.97
CA LYS A 41 -3.43 17.17 1.85
C LYS A 41 -4.18 16.70 0.58
N ASN A 42 -4.59 15.43 0.50
CA ASN A 42 -5.32 14.89 -0.65
C ASN A 42 -6.82 14.68 -0.37
N TYR A 43 -7.29 14.93 0.86
CA TYR A 43 -8.69 14.74 1.24
C TYR A 43 -9.61 15.57 0.35
N ASN A 44 -10.67 14.94 -0.17
CA ASN A 44 -11.63 15.55 -1.08
C ASN A 44 -11.05 16.18 -2.38
N LEU A 45 -9.77 15.94 -2.68
CA LEU A 45 -9.08 16.49 -3.86
C LEU A 45 -8.77 15.44 -4.93
N LYS A 46 -9.07 14.17 -4.66
CA LYS A 46 -8.85 13.04 -5.58
C LYS A 46 -9.99 12.04 -5.53
N TYR A 47 -10.35 11.48 -6.69
CA TYR A 47 -11.34 10.39 -6.78
C TYR A 47 -10.94 9.17 -5.94
N SER A 48 -9.64 8.86 -5.83
CA SER A 48 -9.12 7.74 -5.04
C SER A 48 -9.18 7.95 -3.52
N CYS A 49 -9.60 9.13 -3.03
CA CYS A 49 -9.54 9.51 -1.62
C CYS A 49 -10.94 9.74 -1.04
N PRO A 50 -11.12 9.65 0.28
CA PRO A 50 -12.36 10.07 0.92
C PRO A 50 -12.68 11.55 0.63
N PRO A 51 -13.97 11.91 0.51
CA PRO A 51 -15.15 11.05 0.64
C PRO A 51 -15.52 10.27 -0.65
N LYS A 52 -14.81 10.48 -1.77
CA LYS A 52 -15.16 9.90 -3.09
C LYS A 52 -14.82 8.41 -3.22
N SER A 53 -13.82 7.94 -2.48
CA SER A 53 -13.49 6.52 -2.42
C SER A 53 -14.67 5.67 -1.88
N PRO A 54 -14.97 4.50 -2.46
CA PRO A 54 -16.01 3.60 -1.98
C PRO A 54 -15.55 2.80 -0.74
N SER A 55 -16.43 2.00 -0.12
CA SER A 55 -16.07 1.13 1.00
C SER A 55 -15.33 -0.12 0.54
N PHE A 56 -14.64 -0.79 1.46
CA PHE A 56 -13.95 -2.04 1.17
C PHE A 56 -14.95 -3.15 0.78
N GLU A 57 -16.10 -3.20 1.44
CA GLU A 57 -17.14 -4.21 1.21
C GLU A 57 -17.72 -4.12 -0.20
N SER A 58 -17.85 -2.91 -0.73
CA SER A 58 -18.38 -2.70 -2.07
C SER A 58 -17.38 -3.08 -3.16
N LEU A 59 -16.07 -2.94 -2.90
CA LEU A 59 -15.00 -3.27 -3.85
C LEU A 59 -14.52 -4.73 -3.77
N CYS A 60 -14.32 -5.28 -2.58
CA CYS A 60 -13.78 -6.62 -2.40
C CYS A 60 -14.85 -7.69 -2.64
N LYS A 61 -14.88 -8.25 -3.86
CA LYS A 61 -15.82 -9.30 -4.25
C LYS A 61 -15.36 -10.71 -3.88
N HIS A 62 -14.08 -10.89 -3.60
CA HIS A 62 -13.52 -12.17 -3.20
C HIS A 62 -13.73 -12.43 -1.69
N ARG A 63 -13.65 -13.71 -1.31
CA ARG A 63 -13.75 -14.17 0.09
C ARG A 63 -12.53 -13.83 0.94
N GLY A 64 -11.43 -13.42 0.32
CA GLY A 64 -10.22 -12.98 0.99
C GLY A 64 -9.30 -12.23 0.07
N LEU A 65 -8.11 -11.95 0.58
CA LEU A 65 -7.08 -11.20 -0.12
C LEU A 65 -5.71 -11.59 0.43
N VAL A 66 -4.70 -11.59 -0.44
CA VAL A 66 -3.30 -11.61 -0.01
C VAL A 66 -2.89 -10.19 0.32
N ILE A 67 -2.51 -9.97 1.58
CA ILE A 67 -1.93 -8.72 2.05
C ILE A 67 -0.44 -8.76 1.81
N VAL A 68 0.09 -7.67 1.25
CA VAL A 68 1.52 -7.48 1.05
C VAL A 68 1.96 -6.25 1.84
N LEU A 69 2.96 -6.42 2.69
CA LEU A 69 3.55 -5.37 3.50
C LEU A 69 5.04 -5.28 3.24
N PHE A 70 5.49 -4.08 2.88
CA PHE A 70 6.89 -3.70 2.83
C PHE A 70 7.24 -2.91 4.08
N LYS A 71 8.37 -3.24 4.72
CA LYS A 71 8.92 -2.57 5.92
C LYS A 71 10.34 -2.12 5.65
N CYS A 72 10.68 -0.88 6.01
CA CYS A 72 12.03 -0.36 5.91
C CYS A 72 12.44 0.28 7.24
N CYS A 73 13.53 -0.21 7.84
CA CYS A 73 14.14 0.39 9.02
C CYS A 73 14.84 1.70 8.63
N LEU A 74 14.57 2.76 9.38
CA LEU A 74 15.03 4.11 9.05
C LEU A 74 16.42 4.43 9.64
N SER A 75 16.91 3.63 10.58
CA SER A 75 18.25 3.76 11.17
C SER A 75 19.38 3.69 10.13
N ASN A 76 19.16 2.96 9.03
CA ASN A 76 20.14 2.76 7.97
C ASN A 76 20.10 3.86 6.90
N ILE A 77 19.24 4.87 7.06
CA ILE A 77 19.12 5.98 6.11
C ILE A 77 19.72 7.23 6.75
N ASP A 78 20.91 7.62 6.31
CA ASP A 78 21.61 8.79 6.86
C ASP A 78 21.06 10.13 6.33
N SER A 79 19.91 10.58 6.80
CA SER A 79 19.32 11.84 6.35
C SER A 79 18.59 12.55 7.48
N THR A 80 17.99 13.71 7.19
CA THR A 80 17.07 14.33 8.16
C THR A 80 15.89 13.40 8.44
N GLU A 81 15.31 13.49 9.64
CA GLU A 81 14.19 12.64 10.07
C GLU A 81 13.06 12.58 9.03
N PHE A 82 12.69 13.75 8.49
CA PHE A 82 11.70 13.83 7.42
C PHE A 82 12.15 13.12 6.13
N ASN A 83 13.40 13.32 5.72
CA ASN A 83 13.93 12.70 4.51
C ASN A 83 14.09 11.19 4.62
N LYS A 84 14.41 10.65 5.80
CA LYS A 84 14.43 9.19 6.05
C LYS A 84 13.10 8.55 5.66
N VAL A 85 12.00 9.09 6.18
CA VAL A 85 10.64 8.64 5.89
C VAL A 85 10.29 8.83 4.42
N ARG A 86 10.67 9.97 3.81
CA ARG A 86 10.38 10.28 2.40
C ARG A 86 11.09 9.32 1.45
N ILE A 87 12.37 9.05 1.66
CA ILE A 87 13.19 8.16 0.84
C ILE A 87 12.64 6.73 0.92
N ALA A 88 12.46 6.20 2.14
CA ALA A 88 11.93 4.87 2.37
C ALA A 88 10.55 4.68 1.70
N ASN A 89 9.64 5.63 1.91
CA ASN A 89 8.31 5.58 1.29
C ASN A 89 8.34 5.68 -0.23
N SER A 90 9.26 6.46 -0.81
CA SER A 90 9.39 6.57 -2.27
C SER A 90 9.81 5.23 -2.88
N VAL A 91 10.84 4.60 -2.30
CA VAL A 91 11.35 3.29 -2.73
C VAL A 91 10.28 2.21 -2.60
N MET A 92 9.69 2.07 -1.41
CA MET A 92 8.71 1.02 -1.16
C MET A 92 7.45 1.20 -2.01
N LYS A 93 6.92 2.43 -2.14
CA LYS A 93 5.74 2.68 -2.98
C LYS A 93 5.98 2.34 -4.45
N SER A 94 7.15 2.71 -4.99
CA SER A 94 7.50 2.36 -6.36
C SER A 94 7.55 0.84 -6.57
N ARG A 95 8.16 0.10 -5.65
CA ARG A 95 8.34 -1.36 -5.77
C ARG A 95 7.05 -2.13 -5.52
N ILE A 96 6.28 -1.77 -4.49
CA ILE A 96 5.01 -2.44 -4.21
C ILE A 96 4.01 -2.19 -5.33
N GLU A 97 3.97 -0.98 -5.92
CA GLU A 97 3.06 -0.69 -7.03
C GLU A 97 3.39 -1.53 -8.27
N LYS A 98 4.67 -1.77 -8.57
CA LYS A 98 5.09 -2.68 -9.65
C LYS A 98 4.66 -4.12 -9.38
N LEU A 99 4.89 -4.60 -8.16
CA LEU A 99 4.45 -5.94 -7.74
C LEU A 99 2.93 -6.09 -7.87
N MET A 100 2.17 -5.15 -7.32
CA MET A 100 0.70 -5.25 -7.36
C MET A 100 0.14 -5.15 -8.79
N LYS A 101 0.77 -4.38 -9.68
CA LYS A 101 0.43 -4.33 -11.11
C LYS A 101 0.73 -5.65 -11.83
N HIS A 102 1.87 -6.29 -11.51
CA HIS A 102 2.18 -7.64 -12.00
C HIS A 102 1.09 -8.63 -11.59
N LEU A 103 0.76 -8.66 -10.29
CA LEU A 103 -0.27 -9.55 -9.76
C LEU A 103 -1.66 -9.26 -10.34
N GLU A 104 -2.04 -8.00 -10.55
CA GLU A 104 -3.29 -7.65 -11.23
C GLU A 104 -3.37 -8.23 -12.64
N GLY A 105 -2.26 -8.21 -13.38
CA GLY A 105 -2.19 -8.81 -14.72
C GLY A 105 -2.31 -10.34 -14.69
N VAL A 106 -1.62 -11.00 -13.76
CA VAL A 106 -1.62 -12.47 -13.64
C VAL A 106 -2.99 -13.00 -13.18
N PHE A 107 -3.61 -12.36 -12.20
CA PHE A 107 -4.84 -12.84 -11.56
C PHE A 107 -6.11 -12.14 -12.04
N ASN A 108 -6.00 -11.18 -12.98
CA ASN A 108 -7.09 -10.35 -13.46
C ASN A 108 -7.96 -9.75 -12.31
N SER A 109 -7.28 -9.29 -11.26
CA SER A 109 -7.93 -8.81 -10.02
C SER A 109 -7.43 -7.42 -9.64
N LYS A 110 -8.38 -6.50 -9.43
CA LYS A 110 -8.08 -5.12 -9.05
C LYS A 110 -7.54 -5.06 -7.63
N TYR A 111 -6.29 -4.64 -7.47
CA TYR A 111 -5.66 -4.55 -6.15
C TYR A 111 -6.07 -3.29 -5.36
N PHE A 112 -5.96 -3.36 -4.04
CA PHE A 112 -5.95 -2.19 -3.16
C PHE A 112 -4.53 -1.68 -2.98
N GLY A 113 -4.27 -0.44 -3.40
CA GLY A 113 -2.93 0.15 -3.40
C GLY A 113 -2.50 0.74 -2.05
N SER A 114 -1.37 1.47 -2.08
CA SER A 114 -0.85 2.20 -0.92
C SER A 114 -0.91 3.74 -1.13
N GLY A 115 -1.80 4.39 -0.38
CA GLY A 115 -2.00 5.84 -0.45
C GLY A 115 -2.78 6.34 -1.68
N SER A 116 -2.64 7.63 -2.01
CA SER A 116 -3.45 8.28 -3.05
C SER A 116 -2.94 8.08 -4.48
N CYS A 117 -3.84 8.07 -5.45
CA CYS A 117 -3.56 7.96 -6.88
C CYS A 117 -2.58 9.06 -7.37
N ARG A 118 -1.67 8.68 -8.28
CA ARG A 118 -0.61 9.54 -8.84
C ARG A 118 -0.60 9.59 -10.38
N LEU A 119 -1.67 9.13 -11.03
CA LEU A 119 -1.74 9.01 -12.50
C LEU A 119 -1.76 10.37 -13.23
N CYS A 120 -2.13 11.45 -12.54
CA CYS A 120 -2.22 12.79 -13.11
C CYS A 120 -1.53 13.82 -12.21
N LYS A 121 -1.01 14.90 -12.82
CA LYS A 121 -0.39 16.02 -12.10
C LYS A 121 -1.40 16.73 -11.19
N LYS A 122 -2.60 17.03 -11.70
CA LYS A 122 -3.76 17.56 -10.96
C LYS A 122 -4.97 16.68 -11.25
N CYS A 123 -5.69 16.26 -10.21
CA CYS A 123 -6.86 15.40 -10.38
C CYS A 123 -8.03 16.19 -10.99
N SER A 124 -8.68 15.60 -11.99
CA SER A 124 -9.83 16.20 -12.69
C SER A 124 -11.04 16.45 -11.78
N LEU A 125 -11.10 15.81 -10.62
CA LEU A 125 -12.09 16.12 -9.58
C LEU A 125 -12.05 17.60 -9.18
N GLN A 126 -10.86 18.20 -9.11
CA GLN A 126 -10.69 19.61 -8.75
C GLN A 126 -11.18 20.58 -9.84
N GLU A 127 -11.50 20.05 -11.01
CA GLU A 127 -12.03 20.77 -12.16
C GLU A 127 -13.49 20.36 -12.43
N ASN A 128 -14.11 19.59 -11.52
CA ASN A 128 -15.45 19.00 -11.67
C ASN A 128 -15.62 18.12 -12.93
N LEU A 129 -14.52 17.52 -13.40
CA LEU A 129 -14.51 16.66 -14.57
C LEU A 129 -14.41 15.17 -14.18
N PRO A 130 -14.90 14.24 -15.02
CA PRO A 130 -14.72 12.80 -14.81
C PRO A 130 -13.26 12.41 -14.63
N CYS A 131 -13.01 11.27 -13.98
CA CYS A 131 -11.65 10.74 -13.87
C CYS A 131 -11.05 10.53 -15.28
N ARG A 132 -9.82 11.00 -15.49
CA ARG A 132 -9.09 10.78 -16.76
C ARG A 132 -8.62 9.33 -16.95
N HIS A 133 -8.56 8.55 -15.86
CA HIS A 133 -8.02 7.19 -15.86
C HIS A 133 -8.86 6.23 -14.98
N PRO A 134 -10.18 6.10 -15.22
CA PRO A 134 -11.06 5.34 -14.33
C PRO A 134 -10.67 3.86 -14.25
N GLY A 135 -10.24 3.25 -15.37
CA GLY A 135 -9.82 1.85 -15.41
C GLY A 135 -8.42 1.57 -14.83
N LEU A 136 -7.58 2.59 -14.64
CA LEU A 136 -6.23 2.45 -14.09
C LEU A 136 -6.13 2.89 -12.63
N MET A 137 -7.15 3.57 -12.11
CA MET A 137 -7.14 4.10 -10.76
C MET A 137 -7.41 2.97 -9.75
N HIS A 138 -6.60 2.94 -8.69
CA HIS A 138 -6.81 2.07 -7.53
C HIS A 138 -7.10 2.89 -6.29
N PHE A 139 -7.84 2.29 -5.37
CA PHE A 139 -8.08 2.83 -4.03
C PHE A 139 -7.11 2.16 -3.05
N SER A 140 -6.65 2.89 -2.04
CA SER A 140 -5.88 2.24 -0.97
C SER A 140 -6.80 1.56 0.04
N LEU A 141 -6.27 0.57 0.77
CA LEU A 141 -6.96 -0.08 1.87
C LEU A 141 -7.53 0.94 2.88
N GLU A 142 -6.72 1.89 3.34
CA GLU A 142 -7.19 2.92 4.29
C GLU A 142 -8.26 3.83 3.69
N ALA A 143 -8.13 4.19 2.41
CA ALA A 143 -9.13 5.01 1.74
C ALA A 143 -10.46 4.28 1.67
N THR A 144 -10.49 2.95 1.60
CA THR A 144 -11.73 2.14 1.59
C THR A 144 -12.27 1.84 2.99
N GLY A 145 -11.57 2.26 4.04
CA GLY A 145 -11.96 2.12 5.42
C GLY A 145 -11.32 0.94 6.15
N VAL A 146 -10.38 0.21 5.54
CA VAL A 146 -9.67 -0.89 6.21
C VAL A 146 -8.72 -0.36 7.28
N ASP A 147 -8.73 -1.00 8.45
CA ASP A 147 -7.74 -0.76 9.49
C ASP A 147 -6.42 -1.47 9.17
N CYS A 148 -5.56 -0.76 8.44
CA CYS A 148 -4.24 -1.25 8.06
C CYS A 148 -3.33 -1.52 9.26
N ASN A 149 -3.49 -0.81 10.38
CA ASN A 149 -2.67 -1.03 11.56
C ASN A 149 -3.06 -2.33 12.25
N TYR A 150 -4.36 -2.57 12.44
CA TYR A 150 -4.88 -3.84 12.92
C TYR A 150 -4.43 -4.98 12.02
N LEU A 151 -4.61 -4.84 10.70
CA LEU A 151 -4.30 -5.90 9.74
C LEU A 151 -2.80 -6.27 9.73
N SER A 152 -1.94 -5.24 9.75
CA SER A 152 -0.48 -5.42 9.83
C SER A 152 -0.06 -6.10 11.14
N SER A 153 -0.68 -5.72 12.25
CA SER A 153 -0.40 -6.29 13.57
C SER A 153 -0.86 -7.75 13.65
N LEU A 154 -2.07 -8.05 13.16
CA LEU A 154 -2.66 -9.38 13.15
C LEU A 154 -1.84 -10.37 12.31
N LEU A 155 -1.46 -9.98 11.09
CA LEU A 155 -0.85 -10.91 10.15
C LEU A 155 0.66 -11.05 10.33
N PHE A 156 1.34 -9.98 10.75
CA PHE A 156 2.81 -9.92 10.72
C PHE A 156 3.44 -9.55 12.06
N ASN A 157 2.64 -9.25 13.09
CA ASN A 157 3.13 -8.71 14.35
C ASN A 157 3.97 -7.42 14.16
N ILE A 158 3.56 -6.59 13.18
CA ILE A 158 4.22 -5.32 12.84
C ILE A 158 3.20 -4.20 13.02
N PRO A 159 3.22 -3.44 14.12
CA PRO A 159 2.40 -2.23 14.23
C PRO A 159 2.88 -1.18 13.23
N LEU A 160 1.97 -0.36 12.71
CA LEU A 160 2.32 0.78 11.87
C LEU A 160 2.81 1.92 12.76
N LEU A 161 3.90 2.55 12.36
CA LEU A 161 4.49 3.68 13.06
C LEU A 161 4.39 4.95 12.21
N TRP A 162 4.18 6.09 12.86
CA TRP A 162 4.00 7.38 12.21
C TRP A 162 5.06 8.37 12.66
N TYR A 163 5.40 9.28 11.76
CA TYR A 163 6.22 10.44 12.07
C TYR A 163 5.50 11.34 13.08
N LYS A 164 6.16 11.70 14.17
CA LYS A 164 5.58 12.49 15.26
C LYS A 164 6.66 13.37 15.88
N ASP A 165 6.31 14.59 16.28
CA ASP A 165 7.18 15.51 17.03
C ASP A 165 8.56 15.72 16.38
N ASN A 166 8.56 15.87 15.05
CA ASN A 166 9.76 16.01 14.21
C ASN A 166 10.76 14.84 14.28
N LYS A 167 10.31 13.65 14.68
CA LYS A 167 11.11 12.44 14.75
C LYS A 167 10.56 11.37 13.83
N ALA A 168 11.47 10.71 13.11
CA ALA A 168 11.16 9.54 12.32
C ALA A 168 10.91 8.36 13.27
N PRO A 169 9.97 7.47 12.92
CA PRO A 169 9.83 6.21 13.63
C PRO A 169 11.04 5.29 13.38
N GLU A 170 11.14 4.20 14.13
CA GLU A 170 12.18 3.18 13.91
C GLU A 170 12.14 2.59 12.49
N TYR A 171 10.93 2.43 11.95
CA TYR A 171 10.68 1.94 10.61
C TYR A 171 9.42 2.57 10.03
N THR A 172 9.27 2.49 8.70
CA THR A 172 8.02 2.82 8.02
C THR A 172 7.58 1.67 7.12
N CYS A 173 6.29 1.60 6.83
CA CYS A 173 5.68 0.50 6.09
C CYS A 173 4.81 1.00 4.94
N THR A 174 4.62 0.14 3.94
CA THR A 174 3.57 0.29 2.92
C THR A 174 2.80 -1.00 2.83
N ILE A 175 1.48 -0.93 2.82
CA ILE A 175 0.59 -2.08 2.77
C ILE A 175 -0.30 -2.00 1.53
N SER A 176 -0.53 -3.13 0.88
CA SER A 176 -1.42 -3.29 -0.26
C SER A 176 -2.10 -4.67 -0.17
N GLY A 177 -3.18 -4.87 -0.93
CA GLY A 177 -3.92 -6.13 -0.89
C GLY A 177 -4.40 -6.53 -2.28
N LEU A 178 -4.24 -7.81 -2.62
CA LEU A 178 -4.80 -8.40 -3.84
C LEU A 178 -5.99 -9.29 -3.45
N PRO A 179 -7.23 -8.92 -3.79
CA PRO A 179 -8.37 -9.83 -3.69
C PRO A 179 -8.12 -11.08 -4.53
N CYS A 180 -8.24 -12.26 -3.91
CA CYS A 180 -8.08 -13.52 -4.60
C CYS A 180 -8.93 -14.60 -3.91
N LYS A 181 -9.11 -15.74 -4.58
CA LYS A 181 -9.71 -16.91 -3.93
C LYS A 181 -8.67 -17.55 -3.01
N LEU A 182 -9.17 -18.34 -2.04
CA LEU A 182 -8.30 -19.11 -1.14
C LEU A 182 -7.43 -20.11 -1.92
N GLU A 183 -7.99 -20.77 -2.93
CA GLU A 183 -7.28 -21.71 -3.80
C GLU A 183 -6.12 -21.07 -4.59
N ASP A 184 -6.20 -19.76 -4.87
CA ASP A 184 -5.17 -19.02 -5.57
C ASP A 184 -4.08 -18.46 -4.63
N ALA A 185 -4.32 -18.48 -3.31
CA ALA A 185 -3.48 -17.78 -2.34
C ALA A 185 -2.02 -18.24 -2.39
N GLU A 186 -1.77 -19.55 -2.39
CA GLU A 186 -0.40 -20.09 -2.48
C GLU A 186 0.29 -19.71 -3.80
N ILE A 187 -0.46 -19.60 -4.90
CA ILE A 187 0.09 -19.21 -6.20
C ILE A 187 0.45 -17.72 -6.18
N VAL A 188 -0.41 -16.87 -5.62
CA VAL A 188 -0.12 -15.44 -5.42
C VAL A 188 1.14 -15.26 -4.58
N GLU A 189 1.30 -16.03 -3.50
CA GLU A 189 2.46 -15.98 -2.62
C GLU A 189 3.75 -16.42 -3.34
N LYS A 190 3.69 -17.45 -4.20
CA LYS A 190 4.79 -17.88 -5.06
C LYS A 190 5.18 -16.80 -6.07
N GLU A 191 4.20 -16.14 -6.70
CA GLU A 191 4.43 -15.03 -7.63
C GLU A 191 5.11 -13.84 -6.93
N ILE A 192 4.69 -13.51 -5.70
CA ILE A 192 5.37 -12.48 -4.90
C ILE A 192 6.81 -12.90 -4.63
N ALA A 193 7.05 -14.14 -4.18
CA ALA A 193 8.39 -14.62 -3.89
C ALA A 193 9.31 -14.56 -5.13
N ALA A 194 8.83 -15.01 -6.29
CA ALA A 194 9.56 -14.94 -7.55
C ALA A 194 9.88 -13.50 -7.96
N PHE A 195 8.91 -12.59 -7.84
CA PHE A 195 9.11 -11.17 -8.12
C PHE A 195 10.21 -10.56 -7.24
N ILE A 196 10.22 -10.88 -5.93
CA ILE A 196 11.25 -10.39 -5.00
C ILE A 196 12.62 -10.99 -5.29
N GLN A 197 12.70 -12.27 -5.66
CA GLN A 197 13.97 -12.89 -6.08
C GLN A 197 14.54 -12.19 -7.31
N ASN A 198 13.71 -11.88 -8.31
CA ASN A 198 14.14 -11.15 -9.51
C ASN A 198 14.64 -9.73 -9.19
N LEU A 199 14.11 -9.06 -8.16
CA LEU A 199 14.64 -7.76 -7.71
C LEU A 199 16.06 -7.84 -7.13
N ASN A 200 16.46 -8.99 -6.59
CA ASN A 200 17.79 -9.20 -6.00
C ASN A 200 18.83 -9.67 -7.02
N SER A 201 18.40 -10.18 -8.17
CA SER A 201 19.26 -10.65 -9.26
C SER A 201 19.72 -9.53 -10.21
N CYS A 202 19.17 -8.32 -10.04
CA CYS A 202 19.48 -7.11 -10.84
C CYS A 202 20.35 -6.13 -10.04
#